data_AF-A0A2R5FSR8-F1
#
_entry.id   AF-A0A2R5FSR8-F1
#
_cell.length_a   1.000
_cell.length_b   1.000
_cell.length_c   1.000
_cell.angle_alpha   90.00
_cell.angle_beta   90.00
_cell.angle_gamma   90.00
#
_symmetry.space_group_name_H-M   'P 1'
#
loop_
_entity.id
_entity.type
_entity.pdbx_description
1 polymer ?
#
loop_
_entity_poly.entity_id
_entity_poly.type
_entity_poly.pdbx_seq_one_letter_code
_entity_poly.pdbx_strand_id
1 'polypeptide(L)'
;MIAIRPDDSNTWWLRGKALVIQQDYQGAVDSYERAIAIYSDFYGFWLDRGNALYYLHRYEDAIASYDKVIELKSDNTDAWNYKGVALMELQRYEEALVVYNKAIEIKSDYPDYWYNKACCYALQSNVVLATQNLQQSIKCEPDRFWELAKTDPDFDEIREHPLFKSLVDNVFGERFKTQNISKEDS
;
A
#
# COMPACT_ATOMS: atom_id res chain seq x y z
N MET A 1 6.23 21.87 -23.90
CA MET A 1 5.74 20.82 -24.81
C MET A 1 6.84 19.78 -24.92
N ILE A 2 6.64 18.56 -24.41
CA ILE A 2 7.62 17.46 -24.57
C ILE A 2 7.52 16.99 -26.03
N ALA A 3 8.64 16.99 -26.76
CA ALA A 3 8.66 16.51 -28.14
C ALA A 3 8.51 14.99 -28.14
N ILE A 4 7.37 14.47 -28.62
CA ILE A 4 7.13 13.03 -28.66
C ILE A 4 7.98 12.39 -29.77
N ARG A 5 8.99 11.61 -29.39
CA ARG A 5 9.71 10.72 -30.31
C ARG A 5 8.97 9.37 -30.31
N PRO A 6 8.35 8.96 -31.44
CA PRO A 6 7.50 7.77 -31.46
C PRO A 6 8.19 6.47 -31.03
N ASP A 7 9.50 6.36 -31.27
CA ASP A 7 10.31 5.15 -31.01
C ASP A 7 11.10 5.21 -29.69
N ASP A 8 10.83 6.21 -28.83
CA ASP A 8 11.49 6.36 -27.54
C ASP A 8 10.52 6.07 -26.40
N SER A 9 10.72 4.94 -25.71
CA SER A 9 9.91 4.52 -24.58
C SER A 9 9.92 5.55 -23.44
N ASN A 10 11.06 6.22 -23.22
CA ASN A 10 11.18 7.24 -22.17
C ASN A 10 10.28 8.46 -22.44
N THR A 11 10.17 8.87 -23.71
CA THR A 11 9.31 9.99 -24.06
C THR A 11 7.83 9.68 -23.83
N TRP A 12 7.39 8.46 -24.16
CA TRP A 12 6.03 8.00 -23.86
C TRP A 12 5.78 7.88 -22.36
N TRP A 13 6.75 7.39 -21.60
CA TRP A 13 6.66 7.34 -20.14
C TRP A 13 6.52 8.73 -19.53
N LEU A 14 7.36 9.70 -19.92
CA LEU A 14 7.27 11.08 -19.43
C LEU A 14 5.94 11.75 -19.78
N ARG A 15 5.38 11.46 -20.97
CA ARG A 15 4.03 11.90 -21.34
C ARG A 15 3.00 11.32 -20.38
N GLY A 16 3.05 10.01 -20.09
CA GLY A 16 2.13 9.37 -19.16
C GLY A 16 2.18 10.00 -17.77
N LYS A 17 3.38 10.27 -17.24
CA LYS A 17 3.54 10.94 -15.95
C LYS A 17 2.95 12.35 -15.95
N ALA A 18 3.11 13.10 -17.04
CA ALA A 18 2.51 14.42 -17.20
C ALA A 18 0.97 14.39 -17.27
N LEU A 19 0.40 13.30 -17.78
CA LEU A 19 -1.06 13.09 -17.84
C LEU A 19 -1.63 12.69 -16.48
N VAL A 20 -0.90 11.91 -15.67
CA VAL A 20 -1.26 11.65 -14.27
C VAL A 20 -1.40 12.94 -13.47
N ILE A 21 -0.48 13.91 -13.66
CA ILE A 21 -0.56 15.23 -13.00
C ILE A 21 -1.83 15.99 -13.42
N GLN A 22 -2.32 15.76 -14.65
CA GLN A 22 -3.57 16.32 -15.16
C GLN A 22 -4.80 15.49 -14.78
N GLN A 23 -4.62 14.40 -14.03
CA GLN A 23 -5.64 13.40 -13.68
C GLN A 23 -6.26 12.70 -14.91
N ASP A 24 -5.61 12.78 -16.07
CA ASP A 24 -5.96 12.00 -17.25
C ASP A 24 -5.30 10.61 -17.15
N TYR A 25 -5.89 9.77 -16.31
CA TYR A 25 -5.35 8.44 -16.05
C TYR A 25 -5.47 7.51 -17.27
N GLN A 26 -6.52 7.66 -18.10
CA GLN A 26 -6.66 6.85 -19.31
C GLN A 26 -5.59 7.21 -20.34
N GLY A 27 -5.36 8.51 -20.58
CA GLY A 27 -4.26 8.95 -21.45
C GLY A 27 -2.88 8.56 -20.91
N ALA A 28 -2.72 8.49 -19.58
CA ALA A 28 -1.51 7.98 -18.95
C ALA A 28 -1.30 6.50 -19.24
N VAL A 29 -2.33 5.66 -19.05
CA VAL A 29 -2.30 4.21 -19.38
C VAL A 29 -1.91 4.01 -20.85
N ASP A 30 -2.57 4.70 -21.78
CA ASP A 30 -2.27 4.59 -23.22
C ASP A 30 -0.80 4.94 -23.50
N SER A 31 -0.25 5.95 -22.81
CA SER A 31 1.14 6.37 -22.97
C SER A 31 2.12 5.33 -22.41
N TYR A 32 1.81 4.73 -21.25
CA TYR A 32 2.63 3.66 -20.67
C TYR A 32 2.60 2.38 -21.52
N GLU A 33 1.45 2.03 -22.11
CA GLU A 33 1.35 0.90 -23.02
C GLU A 33 2.21 1.08 -24.28
N ARG A 34 2.33 2.31 -24.80
CA ARG A 34 3.28 2.63 -25.87
C ARG A 34 4.73 2.47 -25.42
N ALA A 35 5.07 2.91 -24.21
CA ALA A 35 6.42 2.74 -23.66
C ALA A 35 6.77 1.25 -23.52
N ILE A 36 5.85 0.44 -22.97
CA ILE A 36 5.98 -1.01 -22.79
C ILE A 36 6.13 -1.74 -24.13
N ALA A 37 5.35 -1.35 -25.14
CA ALA A 37 5.43 -1.94 -26.47
C ALA A 37 6.79 -1.72 -27.17
N ILE A 38 7.50 -0.64 -26.81
CA ILE A 38 8.85 -0.34 -27.30
C ILE A 38 9.91 -1.04 -26.45
N TYR A 39 9.75 -1.02 -25.12
CA TYR A 39 10.67 -1.63 -24.16
C TYR A 39 9.93 -2.08 -22.91
N SER A 40 9.84 -3.40 -22.70
CA SER A 40 9.03 -3.99 -21.63
C SER A 40 9.77 -4.23 -20.32
N ASP A 41 11.10 -4.25 -20.33
CA ASP A 41 11.89 -4.78 -19.21
C ASP A 41 12.16 -3.73 -18.12
N PHE A 42 11.71 -2.50 -18.34
CA PHE A 42 11.71 -1.48 -17.29
C PHE A 42 10.46 -1.61 -16.41
N TYR A 43 10.65 -2.14 -15.21
CA TYR A 43 9.57 -2.32 -14.23
C TYR A 43 8.80 -1.02 -13.93
N GLY A 44 9.43 0.15 -14.05
CA GLY A 44 8.80 1.44 -13.78
C GLY A 44 7.61 1.75 -14.69
N PHE A 45 7.61 1.27 -15.95
CA PHE A 45 6.47 1.44 -16.84
C PHE A 45 5.25 0.65 -16.36
N TRP A 46 5.47 -0.57 -15.89
CA TRP A 46 4.43 -1.42 -15.34
C TRP A 46 3.88 -0.88 -14.02
N LEU A 47 4.75 -0.39 -13.13
CA LEU A 47 4.35 0.21 -11.87
C LEU A 47 3.45 1.43 -12.10
N ASP A 48 3.88 2.36 -12.95
CA ASP A 48 3.10 3.57 -13.25
C ASP A 48 1.80 3.26 -14.02
N ARG A 49 1.80 2.23 -14.88
CA ARG A 49 0.58 1.71 -15.51
C ARG A 49 -0.39 1.15 -14.47
N GLY A 50 0.11 0.34 -13.53
CA GLY A 50 -0.68 -0.22 -12.44
C GLY A 50 -1.34 0.87 -11.59
N ASN A 51 -0.57 1.89 -11.21
CA ASN A 51 -1.08 3.03 -10.45
C ASN A 51 -2.18 3.80 -11.20
N ALA A 52 -1.97 4.09 -12.49
CA ALA A 52 -2.99 4.77 -13.30
C ALA A 52 -4.26 3.93 -13.47
N LEU A 53 -4.13 2.61 -13.65
CA LEU A 53 -5.28 1.69 -13.70
C LEU A 53 -6.03 1.60 -12.37
N TYR A 54 -5.32 1.65 -11.24
CA TYR A 54 -5.92 1.71 -9.91
C TYR A 54 -6.81 2.94 -9.77
N TYR A 55 -6.33 4.13 -10.18
CA TYR A 55 -7.13 5.36 -10.15
C TYR A 55 -8.33 5.34 -11.11
N LEU A 56 -8.33 4.45 -12.10
CA LEU A 56 -9.48 4.18 -12.98
C LEU A 56 -10.42 3.11 -12.43
N HIS A 57 -10.18 2.59 -11.21
CA HIS A 57 -10.88 1.46 -10.61
C HIS A 57 -10.82 0.17 -11.45
N ARG A 58 -9.79 0.04 -12.29
CA ARG A 58 -9.50 -1.16 -13.10
C ARG A 58 -8.55 -2.07 -12.33
N TYR A 59 -9.01 -2.57 -11.19
CA TYR A 59 -8.15 -3.22 -10.20
C TYR A 59 -7.52 -4.53 -10.71
N GLU A 60 -8.24 -5.34 -11.48
CA GLU A 60 -7.68 -6.57 -12.08
C GLU A 60 -6.52 -6.26 -13.04
N ASP A 61 -6.66 -5.23 -13.87
CA ASP A 61 -5.60 -4.81 -14.80
C ASP A 61 -4.41 -4.21 -14.03
N ALA A 62 -4.68 -3.50 -12.93
CA ALA A 62 -3.64 -2.97 -12.04
C ALA A 62 -2.84 -4.11 -11.38
N ILE A 63 -3.53 -5.15 -10.89
CA ILE A 63 -2.90 -6.36 -10.34
C ILE A 63 -1.99 -7.01 -11.38
N ALA A 64 -2.44 -7.17 -12.62
CA ALA A 64 -1.61 -7.74 -13.69
C ALA A 64 -0.35 -6.89 -13.97
N SER A 65 -0.46 -5.56 -13.91
CA SER A 65 0.68 -4.65 -13.99
C SER A 65 1.66 -4.84 -12.82
N TYR A 66 1.16 -4.91 -11.57
CA TYR A 66 2.01 -5.11 -10.40
C TYR A 66 2.68 -6.49 -10.41
N ASP A 67 2.01 -7.53 -10.91
CA ASP A 67 2.60 -8.85 -11.13
C ASP A 67 3.80 -8.80 -12.08
N LYS A 68 3.73 -7.98 -13.15
CA LYS A 68 4.89 -7.73 -14.01
C LYS A 68 6.03 -7.00 -13.31
N VAL A 69 5.74 -6.08 -12.40
CA VAL A 69 6.78 -5.45 -11.57
C VAL A 69 7.46 -6.49 -10.68
N ILE A 70 6.69 -7.37 -10.03
CA ILE A 70 7.22 -8.42 -9.15
C ILE A 70 8.06 -9.45 -9.94
N GLU A 71 7.65 -9.78 -11.17
CA GLU A 71 8.42 -10.65 -12.07
C GLU A 71 9.78 -10.04 -12.44
N LEU A 72 9.81 -8.75 -12.79
CA LEU A 72 11.03 -8.04 -13.19
C LEU A 72 11.91 -7.64 -11.99
N LYS A 73 11.29 -7.37 -10.84
CA LYS A 73 11.92 -6.88 -9.62
C LYS A 73 11.15 -7.37 -8.39
N SER A 74 11.49 -8.57 -7.95
CA SER A 74 10.80 -9.29 -6.87
C SER A 74 10.87 -8.62 -5.51
N ASP A 75 11.84 -7.72 -5.28
CA ASP A 75 12.02 -6.97 -4.04
C ASP A 75 11.35 -5.58 -4.06
N ASN A 76 10.60 -5.24 -5.12
CA ASN A 76 9.92 -3.96 -5.23
C ASN A 76 8.79 -3.82 -4.20
N THR A 77 9.02 -3.00 -3.17
CA THR A 77 8.09 -2.84 -2.05
C THR A 77 6.73 -2.30 -2.48
N ASP A 78 6.71 -1.32 -3.39
CA ASP A 78 5.50 -0.64 -3.86
C ASP A 78 4.57 -1.60 -4.61
N ALA A 79 5.11 -2.46 -5.47
CA ALA A 79 4.31 -3.41 -6.24
C ALA A 79 3.59 -4.43 -5.35
N TRP A 80 4.28 -4.98 -4.35
CA TRP A 80 3.64 -5.85 -3.36
C TRP A 80 2.56 -5.12 -2.57
N ASN A 81 2.83 -3.87 -2.16
CA ASN A 81 1.86 -3.07 -1.42
C ASN A 81 0.59 -2.80 -2.24
N TYR A 82 0.75 -2.21 -3.43
CA TYR A 82 -0.37 -1.80 -4.27
C TYR A 82 -1.12 -2.98 -4.88
N LYS A 83 -0.47 -4.13 -5.09
CA LYS A 83 -1.19 -5.37 -5.44
C LYS A 83 -2.14 -5.80 -4.32
N GLY A 84 -1.67 -5.78 -3.06
CA GLY A 84 -2.51 -6.12 -1.92
C GLY A 84 -3.69 -5.18 -1.76
N VAL A 85 -3.46 -3.87 -1.92
CA VAL A 85 -4.53 -2.85 -1.84
C VAL A 85 -5.55 -3.05 -2.97
N ALA A 86 -5.11 -3.28 -4.21
CA ALA A 86 -6.02 -3.57 -5.32
C ALA A 86 -6.85 -4.85 -5.10
N LEU A 87 -6.31 -5.86 -4.42
CA LEU A 87 -7.07 -7.05 -4.02
C LEU A 87 -8.09 -6.75 -2.92
N MET A 88 -7.77 -5.88 -1.96
CA MET A 88 -8.72 -5.42 -0.94
C MET A 88 -9.90 -4.65 -1.54
N GLU A 89 -9.64 -3.78 -2.52
CA GLU A 89 -10.69 -3.06 -3.27
C GLU A 89 -11.65 -4.02 -4.00
N LEU A 90 -11.14 -5.18 -4.43
CA LEU A 90 -11.94 -6.27 -5.00
C LEU A 90 -12.56 -7.19 -3.94
N GLN A 91 -12.40 -6.90 -2.65
CA GLN A 91 -12.82 -7.72 -1.51
C GLN A 91 -12.22 -9.14 -1.51
N ARG A 92 -11.06 -9.33 -2.17
CA ARG A 92 -10.32 -10.60 -2.24
C ARG A 92 -9.31 -10.68 -1.09
N TYR A 93 -9.82 -10.62 0.14
CA TYR A 93 -8.99 -10.43 1.33
C TYR A 93 -8.01 -11.59 1.58
N GLU A 94 -8.40 -12.83 1.32
CA GLU A 94 -7.52 -14.00 1.50
C GLU A 94 -6.32 -13.94 0.54
N GLU A 95 -6.52 -13.47 -0.68
CA GLU A 95 -5.45 -13.29 -1.65
C GLU A 95 -4.54 -12.11 -1.27
N ALA A 96 -5.12 -11.01 -0.78
CA ALA A 96 -4.36 -9.90 -0.24
C ALA A 96 -3.48 -10.33 0.95
N LEU A 97 -4.00 -11.18 1.85
CA LEU A 97 -3.24 -11.75 2.96
C LEU A 97 -2.04 -12.59 2.47
N VAL A 98 -2.20 -13.39 1.41
CA VAL A 98 -1.09 -14.13 0.79
C VAL A 98 -0.03 -13.18 0.25
N VAL A 99 -0.43 -12.09 -0.41
CA VAL A 99 0.47 -11.05 -0.93
C VAL A 99 1.24 -10.38 0.20
N TYR A 100 0.56 -9.93 1.26
CA TYR A 100 1.24 -9.28 2.39
C TYR A 100 2.14 -10.22 3.18
N ASN A 101 1.79 -11.50 3.33
CA ASN A 101 2.69 -12.48 3.96
C ASN A 101 4.00 -12.63 3.19
N LYS A 102 3.94 -12.76 1.86
CA LYS A 102 5.15 -12.80 1.02
C LYS A 102 5.95 -11.49 1.09
N ALA A 103 5.27 -10.35 1.10
CA ALA A 103 5.91 -9.05 1.21
C ALA A 103 6.67 -8.90 2.54
N ILE A 104 6.09 -9.38 3.65
CA ILE A 104 6.71 -9.41 4.99
C ILE A 104 7.89 -10.37 5.03
N GLU A 105 7.83 -11.52 4.37
CA GLU A 105 8.96 -12.46 4.26
C GLU A 105 10.16 -11.82 3.54
N ILE A 106 9.90 -11.01 2.51
CA ILE A 106 10.93 -10.28 1.77
C ILE A 106 11.46 -9.11 2.60
N LYS A 107 10.57 -8.35 3.22
CA LYS A 107 10.89 -7.12 3.96
C LYS A 107 9.93 -6.92 5.13
N SER A 108 10.35 -7.37 6.31
CA SER A 108 9.52 -7.35 7.53
C SER A 108 9.46 -5.99 8.22
N ASP A 109 10.38 -5.07 7.91
CA ASP A 109 10.51 -3.74 8.52
C ASP A 109 9.69 -2.65 7.80
N TYR A 110 8.89 -3.03 6.78
CA TYR A 110 7.99 -2.12 6.10
C TYR A 110 6.59 -2.16 6.76
N PRO A 111 6.21 -1.12 7.52
CA PRO A 111 5.06 -1.22 8.42
C PRO A 111 3.71 -1.26 7.69
N ASP A 112 3.61 -0.64 6.52
CA ASP A 112 2.40 -0.66 5.70
C ASP A 112 1.92 -2.09 5.37
N TYR A 113 2.82 -3.08 5.28
CA TYR A 113 2.41 -4.48 5.08
C TYR A 113 1.66 -5.06 6.28
N TRP A 114 2.13 -4.74 7.49
CA TRP A 114 1.46 -5.16 8.72
C TRP A 114 0.15 -4.42 8.91
N TYR A 115 0.12 -3.13 8.57
CA TYR A 115 -1.09 -2.31 8.61
C TYR A 115 -2.17 -2.85 7.65
N ASN A 116 -1.86 -3.00 6.37
CA ASN A 116 -2.84 -3.44 5.39
C ASN A 116 -3.29 -4.89 5.65
N LYS A 117 -2.40 -5.74 6.18
CA LYS A 117 -2.77 -7.06 6.68
C LYS A 117 -3.73 -6.98 7.88
N ALA A 118 -3.57 -6.00 8.76
CA ALA A 118 -4.52 -5.74 9.84
C ALA A 118 -5.89 -5.29 9.32
N CYS A 119 -5.92 -4.39 8.33
CA CYS A 119 -7.15 -3.98 7.64
C CYS A 119 -7.86 -5.17 6.99
N CYS A 120 -7.13 -6.05 6.29
CA CYS A 120 -7.70 -7.28 5.72
C CYS A 120 -8.42 -8.13 6.77
N TYR A 121 -7.84 -8.28 7.96
CA TYR A 121 -8.48 -9.02 9.06
C TYR A 121 -9.65 -8.27 9.69
N ALA A 122 -9.56 -6.94 9.79
CA ALA A 122 -10.61 -6.09 10.33
C ALA A 122 -11.87 -6.13 9.46
N LEU A 123 -11.72 -6.07 8.13
CA LEU A 123 -12.79 -6.24 7.14
C LEU A 123 -13.43 -7.63 7.14
N GLN A 124 -12.79 -8.62 7.78
CA GLN A 124 -13.33 -9.96 8.04
C GLN A 124 -13.81 -10.12 9.49
N SER A 125 -13.96 -9.01 10.22
CA SER A 125 -14.29 -8.93 11.64
C SER A 125 -13.37 -9.75 12.58
N ASN A 126 -12.17 -10.13 12.12
CA ASN A 126 -11.20 -10.91 12.89
C ASN A 126 -10.33 -9.98 13.76
N VAL A 127 -10.93 -9.50 14.85
CA VAL A 127 -10.30 -8.52 15.76
C VAL A 127 -8.98 -9.00 16.38
N VAL A 128 -8.83 -10.30 16.62
CA VAL A 128 -7.61 -10.85 17.24
C VAL A 128 -6.43 -10.71 16.29
N LEU A 129 -6.58 -11.16 15.04
CA LEU A 129 -5.49 -11.05 14.06
C LEU A 129 -5.30 -9.61 13.59
N ALA A 130 -6.38 -8.82 13.47
CA ALA A 130 -6.28 -7.40 13.16
C ALA A 130 -5.41 -6.65 14.19
N THR A 131 -5.73 -6.78 15.48
CA THR A 131 -4.97 -6.10 16.54
C THR A 131 -3.51 -6.56 16.64
N GLN A 132 -3.24 -7.87 16.46
CA GLN A 132 -1.87 -8.39 16.44
C GLN A 132 -1.00 -7.80 15.32
N ASN A 133 -1.55 -7.72 14.10
CA ASN A 133 -0.80 -7.18 12.96
C ASN A 133 -0.70 -5.65 13.05
N LEU A 134 -1.75 -4.96 13.50
CA LEU A 134 -1.72 -3.52 13.74
C LEU A 134 -0.65 -3.15 14.78
N GLN A 135 -0.49 -3.96 15.84
CA GLN A 135 0.57 -3.77 16.83
C GLN A 135 1.98 -3.83 16.21
N GLN A 136 2.21 -4.70 15.23
CA GLN A 136 3.51 -4.74 14.53
C GLN A 136 3.74 -3.46 13.72
N SER A 137 2.72 -2.95 13.03
CA SER A 137 2.82 -1.69 12.29
C SER A 137 3.11 -0.51 13.22
N ILE A 138 2.38 -0.42 14.33
CA ILE A 138 2.56 0.60 15.38
C ILE A 138 3.96 0.56 15.97
N LYS A 139 4.54 -0.62 16.21
CA LYS A 139 5.89 -0.74 16.76
C LYS A 139 6.95 -0.09 15.87
N CYS A 140 6.74 -0.12 14.56
CA CYS A 140 7.65 0.45 13.57
C CYS A 140 7.45 1.96 13.40
N GLU A 141 6.21 2.43 13.22
CA GLU A 141 5.90 3.86 13.02
C GLU A 141 4.66 4.27 13.84
N PRO A 142 4.83 4.52 15.16
CA PRO A 142 3.70 4.60 16.06
C PRO A 142 2.73 5.75 15.78
N ASP A 143 3.26 6.96 15.56
CA ASP A 143 2.45 8.17 15.37
C ASP A 143 1.54 8.10 14.14
N ARG A 144 2.01 7.49 13.05
CA ARG A 144 1.24 7.34 11.82
C ARG A 144 0.10 6.33 11.99
N PHE A 145 0.42 5.13 12.46
CA PHE A 145 -0.56 4.03 12.48
C PHE A 145 -1.56 4.13 13.62
N TRP A 146 -1.27 4.85 14.70
CA TRP A 146 -2.30 5.18 15.70
C TRP A 146 -3.37 6.11 15.15
N GLU A 147 -2.97 7.18 14.47
CA GLU A 147 -3.95 8.15 13.94
C GLU A 147 -4.75 7.54 12.80
N LEU A 148 -4.12 6.71 11.96
CA LEU A 148 -4.82 5.94 10.93
C LEU A 148 -5.82 4.96 11.57
N ALA A 149 -5.42 4.13 12.53
CA ALA A 149 -6.31 3.14 13.14
C ALA A 149 -7.56 3.75 13.81
N LYS A 150 -7.49 5.02 14.25
CA LYS A 150 -8.61 5.76 14.83
C LYS A 150 -9.58 6.32 13.80
N THR A 151 -9.22 6.38 12.52
CA THR A 151 -10.01 7.11 11.51
C THR A 151 -10.29 6.28 10.28
N ASP A 152 -9.48 5.27 10.01
CA ASP A 152 -9.61 4.37 8.86
C ASP A 152 -10.91 3.54 8.93
N PRO A 153 -11.79 3.65 7.92
CA PRO A 153 -13.04 2.90 7.85
C PRO A 153 -12.87 1.37 7.90
N ASP A 154 -11.71 0.83 7.51
CA ASP A 154 -11.47 -0.62 7.53
C ASP A 154 -11.57 -1.21 8.94
N PHE A 155 -11.41 -0.38 9.97
CA PHE A 155 -11.55 -0.78 11.37
C PHE A 155 -12.94 -0.53 11.97
N ASP A 156 -13.89 0.06 11.25
CA ASP A 156 -15.19 0.48 11.80
C ASP A 156 -15.93 -0.66 12.50
N GLU A 157 -15.93 -1.86 11.93
CA GLU A 157 -16.60 -3.02 12.52
C GLU A 157 -15.98 -3.46 13.85
N ILE A 158 -14.65 -3.30 14.01
CA ILE A 158 -13.93 -3.75 15.20
C ILE A 158 -13.61 -2.62 16.18
N ARG A 159 -13.88 -1.37 15.81
CA ARG A 159 -13.48 -0.16 16.53
C ARG A 159 -13.97 -0.13 17.98
N GLU A 160 -15.19 -0.61 18.20
CA GLU A 160 -15.81 -0.64 19.53
C GLU A 160 -15.41 -1.85 20.37
N HIS A 161 -14.69 -2.82 19.79
CA HIS A 161 -14.29 -4.04 20.47
C HIS A 161 -13.24 -3.75 21.56
N PRO A 162 -13.38 -4.30 22.78
CA PRO A 162 -12.46 -3.99 23.90
C PRO A 162 -10.98 -4.23 23.60
N LEU A 163 -10.65 -5.28 22.85
CA LEU A 163 -9.26 -5.55 22.43
C LEU A 163 -8.69 -4.45 21.53
N PHE A 164 -9.48 -3.96 20.58
CA PHE A 164 -9.05 -2.92 19.65
C PHE A 164 -8.89 -1.58 20.38
N LYS A 165 -9.90 -1.20 21.18
CA LYS A 165 -9.82 -0.02 22.04
C LYS A 165 -8.61 -0.05 22.96
N SER A 166 -8.39 -1.16 23.65
CA SER A 166 -7.21 -1.35 24.49
C SER A 166 -5.90 -1.12 23.73
N LEU A 167 -5.80 -1.60 22.49
CA LEU A 167 -4.60 -1.37 21.67
C LEU A 167 -4.43 0.12 21.31
N VAL A 168 -5.48 0.79 20.88
CA VAL A 168 -5.41 2.19 20.41
C VAL A 168 -5.30 3.19 21.56
N ASP A 169 -5.95 2.92 22.70
CA ASP A 169 -6.00 3.80 23.86
C ASP A 169 -4.78 3.63 24.78
N ASN A 170 -4.28 2.40 24.98
CA ASN A 170 -3.20 2.16 25.96
C ASN A 170 -1.84 2.71 25.54
N VAL A 171 -1.58 2.96 24.25
CA VAL A 171 -0.23 3.39 23.86
C VAL A 171 0.06 4.85 24.22
N PHE A 172 -0.98 5.67 24.40
CA PHE A 172 -0.83 6.97 25.06
C PHE A 172 -0.40 6.80 26.52
N GLY A 173 -0.93 5.78 27.22
CA GLY A 173 -0.57 5.47 28.60
C GLY A 173 0.93 5.17 28.80
N GLU A 174 1.58 4.49 27.85
CA GLU A 174 3.04 4.25 27.90
C GLU A 174 3.88 5.47 27.47
N ARG A 175 3.35 6.28 26.54
CA ARG A 175 3.98 7.55 26.11
C ARG A 175 4.06 8.57 27.25
N PHE A 176 3.05 8.63 28.13
CA PHE A 176 3.08 9.48 29.32
C PHE A 176 3.94 8.90 30.46
N LYS A 177 4.06 7.58 30.58
CA LYS A 177 4.96 6.96 31.57
C LYS A 177 6.43 7.21 31.25
N THR A 178 6.83 7.05 29.99
CA THR A 178 8.23 7.25 29.57
C THR A 178 8.67 8.71 29.63
N GLN A 179 7.78 9.67 29.37
CA GLN A 179 8.08 11.11 29.52
C GLN A 179 8.13 11.59 30.98
N ASN A 180 7.40 10.95 31.90
CA ASN A 180 7.43 11.29 33.31
C ASN A 180 8.61 10.66 34.07
N ILE A 181 9.07 9.46 33.67
CA ILE A 181 10.26 8.84 34.27
C ILE A 181 11.53 9.63 33.93
N SER A 182 11.61 10.25 32.74
CA SER A 182 12.75 11.11 32.37
C SER A 182 12.80 12.48 33.08
N LYS A 183 11.82 12.80 33.94
CA LYS A 183 11.77 14.06 34.71
C LYS A 183 11.94 13.87 36.22
N GLU A 184 11.98 12.63 36.71
CA GLU A 184 12.14 12.35 38.15
C GLU A 184 13.58 11.97 38.54
N ASP A 185 14.49 11.78 37.57
CA ASP A 185 15.90 11.43 37.79
C ASP A 185 16.92 12.52 37.37
N SER A 186 16.50 13.79 37.27
CA SER A 186 17.39 14.93 36.92
C SER A 186 17.33 16.08 37.93
#